data_AF-A0A524LSM6-F1
#
_entry.id   AF-A0A524LSM6-F1
#
_cell.length_a   1.000
_cell.length_b   1.000
_cell.length_c   1.000
_cell.angle_alpha   90.00
_cell.angle_beta   90.00
_cell.angle_gamma   90.00
#
_symmetry.space_group_name_H-M   'P 1'
#
loop_
_entity.id
_entity.type
_entity.pdbx_description
1 polymer ?
#
loop_
_entity_poly.entity_id
_entity_poly.type
_entity_poly.pdbx_seq_one_letter_code
_entity_poly.pdbx_strand_id
1 'polypeptide(L)'
;MTYNLKVKTRKQIFRQSLYVWLAITATSAWSEPGWVKINWENDVFFQTDRYFTNGMSLHYQVMATDNALFKSFHLPRGNANRVMTEWHLKQNIYTPQFKTSPRPLPGDRAFASFLLVGNRQTVIYPDDRLIRYSEIEIGLLGKSSGGELVQNGIHDLLPTSSHVSGWENQIGTE
;
A
#
# COMPACT_ATOMS: atom_id res chain seq x y z
N MET A 1 2.26 -8.82 35.82
CA MET A 1 1.94 -7.43 35.40
C MET A 1 0.86 -7.55 34.33
N THR A 2 -0.41 -7.46 34.70
CA THR A 2 -1.55 -7.79 33.83
C THR A 2 -2.05 -6.52 33.15
N TYR A 3 -1.90 -6.43 31.82
CA TYR A 3 -2.41 -5.30 31.04
C TYR A 3 -3.94 -5.39 30.93
N ASN A 4 -4.64 -4.47 31.57
CA ASN A 4 -6.09 -4.29 31.43
C ASN A 4 -6.38 -3.53 30.12
N LEU A 5 -6.73 -4.25 29.05
CA LEU A 5 -7.24 -3.65 27.83
C LEU A 5 -8.69 -3.17 28.07
N LYS A 6 -8.88 -1.85 28.18
CA LYS A 6 -10.22 -1.24 28.31
C LYS A 6 -11.04 -1.50 27.04
N VAL A 7 -12.03 -2.38 27.13
CA VAL A 7 -13.00 -2.64 26.06
C VAL A 7 -13.88 -1.39 25.86
N LYS A 8 -13.84 -0.79 24.67
CA LYS A 8 -14.65 0.41 24.33
C LYS A 8 -16.13 0.05 24.28
N THR A 9 -16.99 0.94 24.79
CA THR A 9 -18.45 0.74 24.81
C THR A 9 -19.08 0.96 23.42
N ARG A 10 -20.24 0.34 23.13
CA ARG A 10 -20.97 0.51 21.85
C ARG A 10 -21.25 1.98 21.49
N LYS A 11 -21.52 2.85 22.48
CA LYS A 11 -21.69 4.30 22.29
C LYS A 11 -20.40 4.99 21.86
N GLN A 12 -19.25 4.53 22.33
CA GLN A 12 -17.95 5.07 21.96
C GLN A 12 -17.56 4.66 20.54
N ILE A 13 -17.88 3.43 20.15
CA ILE A 13 -17.71 2.94 18.77
C ILE A 13 -18.60 3.74 17.81
N PHE A 14 -19.88 3.95 18.16
CA PHE A 14 -20.82 4.72 17.34
C PHE A 14 -20.41 6.20 17.16
N ARG A 15 -19.90 6.84 18.23
CA ARG A 15 -19.36 8.21 18.12
C ARG A 15 -18.11 8.26 17.24
N GLN A 16 -17.21 7.29 17.38
CA GLN A 16 -15.99 7.20 16.56
C GLN A 16 -16.34 6.97 15.08
N SER A 17 -17.27 6.07 14.77
CA SER A 17 -17.73 5.86 13.40
C SER A 17 -18.42 7.10 12.85
N LEU A 18 -19.23 7.81 13.65
CA LEU A 18 -19.86 9.07 13.24
C LEU A 18 -18.83 10.17 12.92
N TYR A 19 -17.75 10.30 13.70
CA TYR A 19 -16.67 11.24 13.40
C TYR A 19 -15.92 10.87 12.12
N VAL A 20 -15.70 9.57 11.87
CA VAL A 20 -15.11 9.09 10.60
C VAL A 20 -16.03 9.42 9.43
N TRP A 21 -17.34 9.16 9.54
CA TRP A 21 -18.32 9.48 8.50
C TRP A 21 -18.42 10.98 8.23
N LEU A 22 -18.44 11.82 9.26
CA LEU A 22 -18.46 13.28 9.11
C LEU A 22 -17.16 13.84 8.51
N ALA A 23 -16.00 13.24 8.83
CA ALA A 23 -14.73 13.60 8.21
C ALA A 23 -14.71 13.22 6.71
N ILE A 24 -15.28 12.07 6.34
CA ILE A 24 -15.39 11.63 4.94
C ILE A 24 -16.30 12.59 4.13
N THR A 25 -17.46 12.99 4.67
CA THR A 25 -18.43 13.84 3.95
C THR A 25 -18.02 15.31 3.90
N ALA A 26 -17.34 15.83 4.92
CA ALA A 26 -16.80 17.19 4.88
C ALA A 26 -15.69 17.33 3.84
N THR A 27 -14.91 16.27 3.60
CA THR A 27 -13.82 16.29 2.61
C THR A 27 -14.35 16.31 1.17
N SER A 28 -15.47 15.62 0.88
CA SER A 28 -16.02 15.51 -0.48
C SER A 28 -16.65 16.80 -1.03
N ALA A 29 -17.08 17.72 -0.16
CA ALA A 29 -17.66 19.01 -0.57
C ALA A 29 -16.60 20.05 -0.98
N TRP A 30 -15.33 19.85 -0.60
CA TRP A 30 -14.19 20.73 -0.91
C TRP A 30 -13.13 20.05 -1.77
N SER A 31 -13.34 18.79 -2.15
CA SER A 31 -12.36 18.03 -2.92
C SER A 31 -12.54 18.28 -4.41
N GLU A 32 -11.43 18.62 -5.05
CA GLU A 32 -11.25 18.56 -6.49
C GLU A 32 -11.65 17.18 -7.04
N PRO A 33 -12.16 17.09 -8.28
CA PRO A 33 -12.46 15.81 -8.91
C PRO A 33 -11.25 14.88 -8.82
N GLY A 34 -11.44 13.76 -8.13
CA GLY A 34 -10.40 12.80 -7.84
C GLY A 34 -10.97 11.40 -7.71
N TRP A 35 -10.09 10.42 -7.68
CA TRP A 35 -10.46 9.02 -7.51
C TRP A 35 -9.56 8.32 -6.50
N VAL A 36 -10.12 7.28 -5.90
CA VAL A 36 -9.41 6.34 -5.04
C VAL A 36 -9.37 5.01 -5.77
N LYS A 37 -8.20 4.37 -5.82
CA LYS A 37 -8.02 3.03 -6.37
C LYS A 37 -7.34 2.16 -5.34
N ILE A 38 -7.85 0.96 -5.20
CA ILE A 38 -7.25 -0.10 -4.39
C ILE A 38 -6.87 -1.20 -5.39
N ASN A 39 -5.59 -1.54 -5.43
CA ASN A 39 -5.12 -2.71 -6.15
C ASN A 39 -4.78 -3.80 -5.15
N TRP A 40 -5.14 -5.02 -5.51
CA TRP A 40 -4.72 -6.21 -4.78
C TRP A 40 -4.29 -7.28 -5.78
N GLU A 41 -3.04 -7.67 -5.68
CA GLU A 41 -2.37 -8.65 -6.51
C GLU A 41 -2.00 -9.83 -5.62
N ASN A 42 -2.39 -11.03 -6.03
CA ASN A 42 -2.13 -12.24 -5.27
C ASN A 42 -1.92 -13.41 -6.24
N ASP A 43 -1.02 -14.35 -5.90
CA ASP A 43 -0.74 -15.55 -6.70
C ASP A 43 -1.78 -16.67 -6.44
N VAL A 44 -3.07 -16.30 -6.44
CA VAL A 44 -4.19 -17.24 -6.22
C VAL A 44 -4.34 -18.21 -7.40
N PHE A 45 -3.98 -17.78 -8.61
CA PHE A 45 -4.25 -18.54 -9.83
C PHE A 45 -3.32 -19.74 -10.02
N PHE A 46 -2.09 -19.70 -9.51
CA PHE A 46 -1.15 -20.82 -9.67
C PHE A 46 -0.92 -21.60 -8.37
N GLN A 47 -1.46 -21.14 -7.23
CA GLN A 47 -1.33 -21.80 -5.92
C GLN A 47 0.12 -22.15 -5.54
N THR A 48 1.09 -21.49 -6.15
CA THR A 48 2.50 -21.79 -5.91
C THR A 48 3.07 -20.92 -4.80
N ASP A 49 2.56 -19.69 -4.60
CA ASP A 49 3.12 -18.70 -3.67
C ASP A 49 4.66 -18.66 -3.71
N ARG A 50 5.21 -18.68 -4.93
CA ARG A 50 6.65 -18.71 -5.18
C ARG A 50 7.06 -17.32 -5.66
N TYR A 51 7.99 -16.69 -4.96
CA TYR A 51 8.76 -15.54 -5.46
C TYR A 51 8.01 -14.21 -5.69
N PHE A 52 6.68 -14.17 -5.59
CA PHE A 52 5.86 -12.97 -5.34
C PHE A 52 4.56 -13.45 -4.72
N THR A 53 4.22 -12.96 -3.54
CA THR A 53 3.16 -13.59 -2.72
C THR A 53 1.98 -12.67 -2.55
N ASN A 54 2.20 -11.37 -2.40
CA ASN A 54 1.12 -10.40 -2.31
C ASN A 54 1.61 -9.00 -2.64
N GLY A 55 0.81 -8.25 -3.39
CA GLY A 55 0.96 -6.81 -3.58
C GLY A 55 -0.35 -6.12 -3.25
N MET A 56 -0.32 -5.13 -2.38
CA MET A 56 -1.50 -4.28 -2.13
C MET A 56 -1.09 -2.83 -2.27
N SER A 57 -1.91 -2.03 -2.94
CA SER A 57 -1.69 -0.59 -3.02
C SER A 57 -2.97 0.21 -2.94
N LEU A 58 -2.89 1.34 -2.24
CA LEU A 58 -3.93 2.35 -2.16
C LEU A 58 -3.42 3.60 -2.86
N HIS A 59 -4.19 4.10 -3.82
CA HIS A 59 -3.87 5.29 -4.58
C HIS A 59 -4.98 6.32 -4.41
N TYR A 60 -4.60 7.57 -4.20
CA TYR A 60 -5.49 8.71 -4.19
C TYR A 60 -4.99 9.73 -5.22
N GLN A 61 -5.78 9.95 -6.26
CA GLN A 61 -5.44 10.85 -7.37
C GLN A 61 -6.39 12.02 -7.43
N VAL A 62 -5.85 13.21 -7.69
CA VAL A 62 -6.60 14.44 -7.96
C VAL A 62 -6.08 15.11 -9.23
N MET A 63 -6.92 15.91 -9.88
CA MET A 63 -6.44 16.86 -10.89
C MET A 63 -5.52 17.88 -10.21
N ALA A 64 -4.38 18.19 -10.82
CA ALA A 64 -3.39 19.05 -10.19
C ALA A 64 -3.93 20.47 -10.04
N THR A 65 -3.85 20.98 -8.82
CA THR A 65 -4.32 22.32 -8.45
C THR A 65 -3.16 23.20 -8.01
N ASP A 66 -3.45 24.46 -7.67
CA ASP A 66 -2.46 25.39 -7.13
C ASP A 66 -2.06 25.07 -5.67
N ASN A 67 -2.65 24.04 -5.06
CA ASN A 67 -2.35 23.62 -3.71
C ASN A 67 -0.90 23.13 -3.58
N ALA A 68 -0.15 23.74 -2.67
CA ALA A 68 1.26 23.45 -2.43
C ALA A 68 1.53 21.99 -2.04
N LEU A 69 0.58 21.31 -1.38
CA LEU A 69 0.68 19.89 -1.05
C LEU A 69 0.68 18.98 -2.29
N PHE A 70 0.25 19.48 -3.46
CA PHE A 70 0.14 18.71 -4.70
C PHE A 70 1.03 19.26 -5.83
N LYS A 71 1.85 20.28 -5.53
CA LYS A 71 2.93 20.76 -6.41
C LYS A 71 4.07 19.75 -6.37
N SER A 72 3.99 18.75 -7.26
CA SER A 72 5.09 17.81 -7.48
C SER A 72 6.24 18.48 -8.24
N PHE A 73 7.47 18.04 -7.95
CA PHE A 73 8.72 18.64 -8.41
C PHE A 73 9.10 18.36 -9.88
N HIS A 74 8.31 17.62 -10.67
CA HIS A 74 8.98 16.75 -11.64
C HIS A 74 8.70 16.92 -13.14
N LEU A 75 7.71 17.68 -13.61
CA LEU A 75 7.55 17.87 -15.06
C LEU A 75 7.14 19.29 -15.47
N PRO A 76 7.84 19.93 -16.43
CA PRO A 76 7.40 21.20 -17.00
C PRO A 76 6.06 21.01 -17.73
N ARG A 77 5.07 21.81 -17.33
CA ARG A 77 3.69 21.68 -17.82
C ARG A 77 3.55 22.06 -19.29
N GLY A 78 4.23 23.12 -19.76
CA GLY A 78 4.15 23.56 -21.17
C GLY A 78 2.70 23.71 -21.65
N ASN A 79 2.39 23.21 -22.86
CA ASN A 79 1.03 23.16 -23.43
C ASN A 79 0.19 21.97 -22.93
N ALA A 80 0.46 21.42 -21.74
CA ALA A 80 -0.30 20.28 -21.23
C ALA A 80 -1.77 20.65 -21.00
N ASN A 81 -2.67 19.80 -21.48
CA ASN A 81 -4.11 19.98 -21.29
C ASN A 81 -4.60 19.40 -19.95
N ARG A 82 -3.90 18.40 -19.39
CA ARG A 82 -4.28 17.79 -18.10
C ARG A 82 -3.05 17.39 -17.30
N VAL A 83 -3.06 17.71 -16.02
CA VAL A 83 -2.04 17.32 -15.04
C VAL A 83 -2.75 16.68 -13.86
N MET A 84 -2.25 15.54 -13.39
CA MET A 84 -2.81 14.77 -12.29
C MET A 84 -1.70 14.50 -11.27
N THR A 85 -2.04 14.59 -9.99
CA THR A 85 -1.15 14.24 -8.88
C THR A 85 -1.77 13.08 -8.11
N GLU A 86 -0.99 12.02 -7.90
CA GLU A 86 -1.37 10.82 -7.17
C GLU A 86 -0.45 10.66 -5.95
N TRP A 87 -1.05 10.30 -4.81
CA TRP A 87 -0.35 9.78 -3.64
C TRP A 87 -0.70 8.32 -3.48
N HIS A 88 0.28 7.49 -3.13
CA HIS A 88 0.04 6.08 -2.95
C HIS A 88 0.81 5.48 -1.78
N LEU A 89 0.22 4.43 -1.21
CA LEU A 89 0.83 3.54 -0.22
C LEU A 89 0.82 2.14 -0.82
N LYS A 90 1.98 1.50 -0.94
CA LYS A 90 2.17 0.19 -1.58
C LYS A 90 2.92 -0.73 -0.63
N GLN A 91 2.43 -1.96 -0.48
CA GLN A 91 3.15 -3.03 0.23
C GLN A 91 3.28 -4.24 -0.69
N ASN A 92 4.52 -4.67 -0.90
CA ASN A 92 4.83 -5.90 -1.63
C ASN A 92 5.48 -6.91 -0.69
N ILE A 93 5.05 -8.16 -0.79
CA ILE A 93 5.46 -9.27 0.07
C ILE A 93 6.02 -10.39 -0.79
N TYR A 94 7.20 -10.86 -0.42
CA TYR A 94 7.94 -11.91 -1.11
C TYR A 94 8.26 -13.04 -0.14
N THR A 95 7.88 -14.26 -0.49
CA THR A 95 8.20 -15.46 0.31
C THR A 95 9.09 -16.44 -0.44
N PRO A 96 9.92 -17.23 0.27
CA PRO A 96 10.59 -18.40 -0.28
C PRO A 96 9.59 -19.41 -0.84
N GLN A 97 10.09 -20.34 -1.64
CA GLN A 97 9.33 -21.51 -2.06
C GLN A 97 8.93 -22.38 -0.86
N PHE A 98 9.84 -22.56 0.10
CA PHE A 98 9.58 -23.36 1.30
C PHE A 98 9.37 -22.47 2.54
N LYS A 99 8.11 -22.14 2.79
CA LYS A 99 7.70 -21.17 3.82
C LYS A 99 7.77 -21.69 5.27
N THR A 100 7.97 -22.99 5.46
CA THR A 100 8.04 -23.65 6.77
C THR A 100 9.48 -23.99 7.18
N SER A 101 10.47 -23.65 6.36
CA SER A 101 11.87 -23.93 6.69
C SER A 101 12.30 -23.08 7.89
N PRO A 102 12.88 -23.68 8.95
CA PRO A 102 13.32 -22.94 10.13
C PRO A 102 14.60 -22.12 9.91
N ARG A 103 15.20 -22.20 8.71
CA ARG A 103 16.42 -21.49 8.30
C ARG A 103 16.32 -21.06 6.83
N PRO A 104 16.99 -19.97 6.41
CA PRO A 104 17.13 -19.63 5.00
C PRO A 104 17.73 -20.81 4.23
N LEU A 105 17.11 -21.18 3.11
CA LEU A 105 17.61 -22.25 2.25
C LEU A 105 18.58 -21.68 1.21
N PRO A 106 19.82 -22.22 1.10
CA PRO A 106 20.74 -21.80 0.05
C PRO A 106 20.11 -21.99 -1.34
N GLY A 107 20.07 -20.91 -2.13
CA GLY A 107 19.48 -20.93 -3.48
C GLY A 107 17.98 -20.59 -3.54
N ASP A 108 17.30 -20.43 -2.40
CA ASP A 108 15.96 -19.82 -2.32
C ASP A 108 16.08 -18.36 -1.85
N ARG A 109 15.04 -17.55 -2.04
CA ARG A 109 15.03 -16.18 -1.52
C ARG A 109 14.61 -16.13 -0.06
N ALA A 110 15.13 -15.16 0.67
CA ALA A 110 14.62 -14.87 2.00
C ALA A 110 13.20 -14.29 1.93
N PHE A 111 12.48 -14.38 3.05
CA PHE A 111 11.30 -13.55 3.27
C PHE A 111 11.69 -12.07 3.20
N ALA A 112 10.89 -11.28 2.49
CA ALA A 112 11.13 -9.86 2.34
C ALA A 112 9.80 -9.13 2.09
N SER A 113 9.74 -7.87 2.50
CA SER A 113 8.66 -6.98 2.08
C SER A 113 9.18 -5.57 1.86
N PHE A 114 8.44 -4.80 1.07
CA PHE A 114 8.61 -3.35 0.99
C PHE A 114 7.32 -2.69 1.47
N LEU A 115 7.44 -1.56 2.15
CA LEU A 115 6.34 -0.65 2.42
C LEU A 115 6.74 0.72 1.92
N LEU A 116 6.11 1.18 0.85
CA LEU A 116 6.48 2.37 0.11
C LEU A 116 5.33 3.38 0.15
N VAL A 117 5.67 4.64 0.43
CA VAL A 117 4.81 5.79 0.15
C VAL A 117 5.39 6.54 -1.03
N GLY A 118 4.53 6.95 -1.95
CA GLY A 118 4.96 7.62 -3.16
C GLY A 118 4.08 8.77 -3.59
N ASN A 119 4.67 9.61 -4.42
CA ASN A 119 3.98 10.66 -5.15
C ASN A 119 4.28 10.50 -6.63
N ARG A 120 3.24 10.50 -7.44
CA ARG A 120 3.32 10.45 -8.91
C ARG A 120 2.63 11.66 -9.51
N GLN A 121 3.28 12.28 -10.47
CA GLN A 121 2.65 13.27 -11.35
C GLN A 121 2.52 12.69 -12.75
N THR A 122 1.34 12.81 -13.33
CA THR A 122 1.06 12.40 -14.71
C THR A 122 0.59 13.61 -15.52
N VAL A 123 1.22 13.85 -16.66
CA VAL A 123 0.93 14.94 -17.59
C VAL A 123 0.49 14.35 -18.94
N ILE A 124 -0.64 14.83 -19.45
CA ILE A 124 -1.22 14.35 -20.70
C ILE A 124 -1.17 15.49 -21.73
N TYR A 125 -0.61 15.20 -22.89
CA TYR A 125 -0.56 16.04 -24.09
C TYR A 125 -1.41 15.35 -25.18
N PRO A 126 -2.73 15.61 -25.24
CA PRO A 126 -3.63 14.91 -26.16
C PRO A 126 -3.28 15.16 -27.63
N ASP A 127 -2.92 16.41 -27.96
CA ASP A 127 -2.61 16.84 -29.32
C ASP A 127 -1.35 16.11 -29.85
N ASP A 128 -0.39 15.89 -28.96
CA ASP A 128 0.84 15.12 -29.23
C ASP A 128 0.68 13.61 -29.01
N ARG A 129 -0.51 13.15 -28.58
CA ARG A 129 -0.81 11.77 -28.17
C ARG A 129 0.21 11.20 -27.16
N LEU A 130 0.67 12.04 -26.24
CA LEU A 130 1.77 11.74 -25.34
C LEU A 130 1.33 11.80 -23.88
N ILE A 131 1.76 10.82 -23.09
CA ILE A 131 1.62 10.83 -21.64
C ILE A 131 3.03 10.76 -21.03
N ARG A 132 3.33 11.68 -20.11
CA ARG A 132 4.55 11.65 -19.31
C ARG A 132 4.18 11.49 -17.85
N TYR A 133 4.97 10.73 -17.11
CA TYR A 133 4.84 10.68 -15.68
C TYR A 133 6.20 10.66 -15.01
N SER A 134 6.19 11.06 -13.75
CA SER A 134 7.35 11.09 -12.86
C SER A 134 6.88 10.66 -11.49
N GLU A 135 7.66 9.82 -10.82
CA GLU A 135 7.28 9.20 -9.57
C GLU A 135 8.48 9.14 -8.63
N ILE A 136 8.24 9.46 -7.36
CA ILE A 136 9.19 9.22 -6.28
C ILE A 136 8.51 8.38 -5.23
N GLU A 137 9.21 7.33 -4.80
CA GLU A 137 8.81 6.47 -3.70
C GLU A 137 9.92 6.45 -2.65
N ILE A 138 9.51 6.45 -1.38
CA ILE A 138 10.39 6.21 -0.24
C ILE A 138 9.69 5.22 0.69
N GLY A 139 10.47 4.50 1.48
CA GLY A 139 9.87 3.58 2.42
C GLY A 139 10.86 2.66 3.09
N LEU A 140 10.33 1.53 3.54
CA LEU A 140 11.03 0.57 4.38
C LEU A 140 11.19 -0.75 3.63
N LEU A 141 12.34 -1.40 3.81
CA LEU A 141 12.60 -2.76 3.38
C LEU A 141 12.74 -3.68 4.60
N GLY A 142 12.21 -4.89 4.51
CA GLY A 142 12.48 -5.97 5.46
C GLY A 142 11.52 -6.00 6.66
N LYS A 143 12.05 -6.21 7.87
CA LYS A 143 11.20 -6.46 9.05
C LYS A 143 10.28 -5.28 9.38
N SER A 144 10.77 -4.05 9.22
CA SER A 144 10.00 -2.85 9.55
C SER A 144 8.88 -2.54 8.55
N SER A 145 8.89 -3.12 7.35
CA SER A 145 7.78 -2.95 6.39
C SER A 145 6.57 -3.82 6.70
N GLY A 146 6.63 -4.68 7.73
CA GLY A 146 5.44 -5.33 8.31
C GLY A 146 4.81 -6.44 7.46
N GLY A 147 5.58 -7.05 6.55
CA GLY A 147 5.08 -8.13 5.68
C GLY A 147 4.52 -9.34 6.44
N GLU A 148 5.19 -9.77 7.51
CA GLU A 148 4.73 -10.87 8.38
C GLU A 148 3.34 -10.62 8.94
N LEU A 149 3.12 -9.43 9.52
CA LEU A 149 1.85 -9.04 10.12
C LEU A 149 0.72 -9.08 9.09
N VAL A 150 0.96 -8.54 7.89
CA VAL A 150 -0.07 -8.47 6.85
C VAL A 150 -0.35 -9.84 6.26
N GLN A 151 0.68 -10.62 5.93
CA GLN A 151 0.50 -11.96 5.38
C GLN A 151 -0.23 -12.87 6.38
N ASN A 152 0.26 -12.96 7.62
CA ASN A 152 -0.36 -13.81 8.62
C ASN A 152 -1.74 -13.28 9.02
N GLY A 153 -1.94 -11.95 9.05
CA GLY A 153 -3.27 -11.37 9.27
C GLY A 153 -4.29 -11.79 8.21
N ILE A 154 -3.91 -11.84 6.93
CA ILE A 154 -4.78 -12.37 5.86
C ILE A 154 -4.97 -13.88 6.01
N HIS A 155 -3.89 -14.63 6.29
CA HIS A 155 -3.94 -16.09 6.40
C HIS A 155 -4.80 -16.56 7.59
N ASP A 156 -4.77 -15.84 8.69
CA ASP A 156 -5.55 -16.15 9.90
C ASP A 156 -7.04 -15.80 9.71
N LEU A 157 -7.37 -14.89 8.78
CA LEU A 157 -8.76 -14.55 8.43
C LEU A 157 -9.39 -15.51 7.42
N LEU A 158 -8.58 -16.18 6.60
CA LEU A 158 -9.04 -17.07 5.54
C LEU A 158 -9.02 -18.54 6.02
N PRO A 159 -10.17 -19.26 6.04
CA PRO A 159 -10.26 -20.62 6.61
C PRO A 159 -9.40 -21.68 5.91
N THR A 160 -8.98 -21.41 4.67
CA THR A 160 -8.26 -22.35 3.81
C THR A 160 -6.75 -22.11 3.79
N SER A 161 -6.25 -21.12 4.54
CA SER A 161 -4.81 -20.82 4.65
C SER A 161 -4.27 -21.17 6.02
N SER A 162 -2.95 -21.36 6.08
CA SER A 162 -2.22 -21.63 7.30
C SER A 162 -1.24 -20.51 7.61
N HIS A 163 -1.01 -20.28 8.90
CA HIS A 163 -0.01 -19.35 9.40
C HIS A 163 1.39 -19.69 8.86
N VAL A 164 2.17 -18.66 8.50
CA VAL A 164 3.52 -18.81 7.94
C VAL A 164 4.56 -18.48 9.01
N SER A 165 5.29 -19.51 9.43
CA SER A 165 6.24 -19.46 10.56
C SER A 165 7.70 -19.29 10.16
N GLY A 166 8.02 -18.78 8.96
CA GLY A 166 9.39 -18.60 8.48
C GLY A 166 9.91 -17.16 8.51
N TRP A 167 9.07 -16.21 8.96
CA TRP A 167 9.35 -14.77 8.93
C TRP A 167 10.44 -14.31 9.89
N GLU A 168 10.80 -15.13 10.88
CA GLU A 168 11.95 -14.93 11.75
C GLU A 168 13.28 -14.92 11.00
N ASN A 169 13.30 -15.52 9.80
CA ASN A 169 14.46 -15.61 8.91
C ASN A 169 14.43 -14.57 7.77
N GLN A 170 13.57 -13.55 7.86
CA GLN A 170 13.47 -12.50 6.84
C GLN A 170 14.70 -11.59 6.82
N ILE A 171 14.86 -10.83 5.74
CA ILE A 171 15.93 -9.84 5.62
C ILE A 171 15.83 -8.73 6.68
N GLY A 172 16.98 -8.16 7.03
CA GLY A 172 17.08 -7.03 7.95
C GLY A 172 16.35 -5.79 7.47
N THR A 173 16.09 -4.86 8.39
CA THR A 173 15.50 -3.56 8.07
C THR A 173 16.53 -2.65 7.42
N GLU A 174 16.15 -2.03 6.30
CA GLU A 174 16.84 -0.91 5.66
C GLU A 174 15.86 0.23 5.35
#